data_AF-A0A246JYE9-F1
#
_entry.id   AF-A0A246JYE9-F1
#
_cell.length_a   1.000
_cell.length_b   1.000
_cell.length_c   1.000
_cell.angle_alpha   90.00
_cell.angle_beta   90.00
_cell.angle_gamma   90.00
#
_symmetry.space_group_name_H-M   'P 1'
#
loop_
_entity.id
_entity.type
_entity.pdbx_description
1 polymer ?
#
loop_
_entity_poly.entity_id
_entity_poly.type
_entity_poly.pdbx_seq_one_letter_code
_entity_poly.pdbx_strand_id
1 'polypeptide(L)'
;MPNSIASRERLNFLGSSYVGAAGKVRPLYWEPRGRAYRLSLLGAFRLLAPSGERLELGSMKAMALLALLATAPTGERWRSWLQEKLWGSLESQRAQAGLRRELHRLRKLTVPYGVSLLRADFRVVRLNLAVIDVDIRQNLSLNSAEFLEGLEVVGEDHFEDWLTEMRGNLVSVVQEISDDRHGWGIDF
;
A
#
# COMPACT_ATOMS: atom_id res chain seq x y z
N MET A 1 -2.55 -49.07 -3.75
CA MET A 1 -3.50 -49.16 -2.61
C MET A 1 -2.82 -50.05 -1.58
N PRO A 2 -2.56 -49.55 -0.36
CA PRO A 2 -3.61 -49.50 0.66
C PRO A 2 -3.88 -48.09 1.23
N ASN A 3 -5.14 -47.87 1.54
CA ASN A 3 -5.70 -46.75 2.30
C ASN A 3 -5.07 -46.61 3.68
N SER A 4 -4.90 -45.38 4.18
CA SER A 4 -5.41 -45.01 5.51
C SER A 4 -5.42 -43.50 5.73
N ILE A 5 -6.64 -42.96 5.75
CA ILE A 5 -7.16 -41.96 6.70
C ILE A 5 -6.46 -40.58 6.74
N ALA A 6 -7.05 -39.65 5.98
CA ALA A 6 -6.92 -38.21 6.20
C ALA A 6 -7.54 -37.85 7.55
N SER A 7 -6.70 -37.63 8.56
CA SER A 7 -7.13 -37.05 9.83
C SER A 7 -7.27 -35.54 9.68
N ARG A 8 -8.52 -35.09 9.63
CA ARG A 8 -8.90 -33.68 9.75
C ARG A 8 -8.86 -33.29 11.22
N GLU A 9 -7.89 -32.48 11.63
CA GLU A 9 -8.06 -31.62 12.79
C GLU A 9 -8.11 -30.17 12.34
N ARG A 10 -9.30 -29.57 12.49
CA ARG A 10 -9.52 -28.14 12.43
C ARG A 10 -9.17 -27.57 13.79
N LEU A 11 -8.19 -26.67 13.88
CA LEU A 11 -8.17 -25.58 14.86
C LEU A 11 -7.25 -24.43 14.35
N ASN A 12 -7.92 -23.40 13.84
CA ASN A 12 -7.65 -21.96 13.93
C ASN A 12 -6.44 -21.28 13.24
N PHE A 13 -6.81 -20.26 12.44
CA PHE A 13 -6.05 -19.08 11.99
C PHE A 13 -5.09 -19.19 10.79
N LEU A 14 -5.67 -18.88 9.62
CA LEU A 14 -5.14 -18.08 8.49
C LEU A 14 -3.73 -18.37 7.95
N GLY A 15 -3.71 -19.08 6.83
CA GLY A 15 -2.63 -19.05 5.85
C GLY A 15 -2.83 -20.15 4.81
N SER A 16 -3.29 -19.79 3.61
CA SER A 16 -3.31 -20.74 2.49
C SER A 16 -1.87 -21.04 2.11
N SER A 17 -1.46 -22.30 2.23
CA SER A 17 -0.14 -22.80 1.90
C SER A 17 -0.18 -23.51 0.54
N TYR A 18 0.71 -23.11 -0.36
CA TYR A 18 0.93 -23.84 -1.62
C TYR A 18 2.13 -24.78 -1.48
N VAL A 19 1.96 -26.03 -1.89
CA VAL A 19 3.03 -27.04 -1.93
C VAL A 19 3.77 -26.93 -3.25
N GLY A 20 5.01 -26.42 -3.22
CA GLY A 20 5.94 -26.49 -4.36
C GLY A 20 6.59 -27.87 -4.49
N ALA A 21 7.09 -28.18 -5.70
CA ALA A 21 7.54 -29.49 -6.18
C ALA A 21 8.71 -30.20 -5.42
N ALA A 22 9.07 -29.78 -4.21
CA ALA A 22 10.16 -30.37 -3.42
C ALA A 22 9.84 -30.55 -1.93
N GLY A 23 8.56 -30.64 -1.55
CA GLY A 23 8.14 -31.12 -0.21
C GLY A 23 8.59 -30.30 1.00
N LYS A 24 9.23 -29.14 0.81
CA LYS A 24 9.56 -28.20 1.88
C LYS A 24 8.46 -27.15 1.98
N VAL A 25 7.69 -27.19 3.08
CA VAL A 25 6.76 -26.13 3.45
C VAL A 25 7.58 -24.86 3.68
N ARG A 26 7.55 -23.94 2.72
CA ARG A 26 8.09 -22.58 2.90
C ARG A 26 6.95 -21.73 3.47
N PRO A 27 7.14 -21.03 4.59
CA PRO A 27 6.16 -20.03 4.98
C PRO A 27 6.11 -18.96 3.87
N LEU A 28 4.99 -18.25 3.73
CA LEU A 28 4.85 -17.10 2.82
C LEU A 28 5.68 -15.88 3.31
N TYR A 29 6.88 -16.11 3.84
CA TYR A 29 7.88 -15.08 4.01
C TYR A 29 8.52 -14.88 2.63
N TRP A 30 8.04 -13.87 1.92
CA TRP A 30 8.81 -13.17 0.89
C TRP A 30 10.24 -12.94 1.45
N GLU A 31 11.25 -13.29 0.66
CA GLU A 31 12.63 -13.06 1.06
C GLU A 31 12.93 -11.55 0.97
N PRO A 32 13.52 -10.94 2.01
CA PRO A 32 13.91 -9.54 1.97
C PRO A 32 14.93 -9.29 0.86
N ARG A 33 14.45 -8.72 -0.26
CA ARG A 33 15.30 -7.89 -1.12
C ARG A 33 15.66 -6.68 -0.27
N GLY A 34 16.79 -6.77 0.43
CA GLY A 34 17.13 -6.02 1.65
C GLY A 34 17.26 -4.50 1.57
N ARG A 35 16.48 -3.80 0.75
CA ARG A 35 16.44 -2.34 0.63
C ARG A 35 15.05 -1.74 0.33
N ALA A 36 13.97 -2.52 0.32
CA ALA A 36 12.64 -2.01 0.01
C ALA A 36 11.76 -1.87 1.27
N TYR A 37 10.99 -0.79 1.34
CA TYR A 37 9.83 -0.69 2.23
C TYR A 37 8.77 -1.70 1.80
N ARG A 38 7.89 -2.10 2.73
CA ARG A 38 6.69 -2.87 2.39
C ARG A 38 5.45 -2.17 2.88
N LEU A 39 4.47 -2.06 2.01
CA LEU A 39 3.17 -1.45 2.27
C LEU A 39 2.07 -2.49 2.07
N SER A 40 1.32 -2.75 3.12
CA SER A 40 0.11 -3.56 3.06
C SER A 40 -1.12 -2.66 3.13
N LEU A 41 -1.95 -2.75 2.10
CA LEU A 41 -3.22 -2.02 1.99
C LEU A 41 -4.42 -2.97 1.98
N LEU A 42 -4.22 -4.28 1.81
CA LEU A 42 -5.26 -5.29 2.00
C LEU A 42 -5.33 -5.69 3.48
N GLY A 43 -6.50 -5.50 4.09
CA GLY A 43 -6.71 -5.57 5.52
C GLY A 43 -6.22 -4.31 6.22
N ALA A 44 -5.82 -4.45 7.49
CA ALA A 44 -5.29 -3.34 8.27
C ALA A 44 -3.98 -2.78 7.68
N PHE A 45 -3.91 -1.44 7.58
CA PHE A 45 -2.74 -0.73 7.07
C PHE A 45 -1.45 -1.15 7.79
N ARG A 46 -0.39 -1.41 7.03
CA ARG A 46 0.94 -1.68 7.57
C ARG A 46 2.04 -1.11 6.69
N LEU A 47 2.99 -0.42 7.29
CA LEU A 47 4.24 -0.01 6.66
C LEU A 47 5.41 -0.65 7.40
N LEU A 48 6.28 -1.33 6.67
CA LEU A 48 7.51 -1.91 7.19
C LEU A 48 8.72 -1.26 6.53
N ALA A 49 9.75 -0.97 7.32
CA ALA A 49 11.02 -0.47 6.86
C ALA A 49 11.82 -1.54 6.10
N PRO A 50 12.88 -1.15 5.36
CA PRO A 50 13.81 -2.10 4.76
C PRO A 50 14.47 -3.07 5.76
N SER A 51 14.61 -2.66 7.02
CA SER A 51 15.09 -3.52 8.11
C SER A 51 14.08 -4.60 8.54
N GLY A 52 12.83 -4.51 8.09
CA GLY A 52 11.72 -5.35 8.52
C GLY A 52 10.94 -4.81 9.73
N GLU A 53 11.42 -3.75 10.38
CA GLU A 53 10.74 -3.08 11.48
C GLU A 53 9.41 -2.45 11.03
N ARG A 54 8.40 -2.47 11.90
CA ARG A 54 7.12 -1.80 11.64
C ARG A 54 7.24 -0.30 11.91
N LEU A 55 6.85 0.48 10.91
CA LEU A 55 6.78 1.94 10.99
C LEU A 55 5.39 2.37 11.42
N GLU A 56 5.28 2.89 12.64
CA GLU A 56 4.01 3.41 13.16
C GLU A 56 3.77 4.84 12.63
N LEU A 57 2.72 4.96 11.81
CA LEU A 57 2.23 6.26 11.36
C LEU A 57 1.21 6.76 12.39
N GLY A 58 1.58 7.74 13.20
CA GLY A 58 0.65 8.37 14.17
C GLY A 58 -0.44 9.25 13.53
N SER A 59 -0.79 9.02 12.26
CA SER A 59 -1.67 9.89 11.47
C SER A 59 -2.41 9.08 10.40
N MET A 60 -3.74 9.00 10.53
CA MET A 60 -4.61 8.39 9.52
C MET A 60 -4.48 9.10 8.16
N LYS A 61 -4.30 10.43 8.16
CA LYS A 61 -4.02 11.22 6.95
C LYS A 61 -2.71 10.82 6.26
N ALA A 62 -1.69 10.40 7.02
CA ALA A 62 -0.45 9.90 6.43
C ALA A 62 -0.64 8.50 5.80
N MET A 63 -1.43 7.63 6.44
CA MET A 63 -1.81 6.33 5.86
C MET A 63 -2.60 6.52 4.57
N ALA A 64 -3.63 7.37 4.60
CA ALA A 64 -4.44 7.75 3.46
C ALA A 64 -3.61 8.34 2.32
N LEU A 65 -2.68 9.25 2.62
CA LEU A 65 -1.75 9.82 1.64
C LEU A 65 -0.93 8.74 0.93
N LEU A 66 -0.38 7.76 1.67
CA LEU A 66 0.37 6.66 1.07
C LEU A 66 -0.53 5.77 0.20
N ALA A 67 -1.77 5.50 0.61
CA ALA A 67 -2.72 4.74 -0.18
C ALA A 67 -3.11 5.45 -1.49
N LEU A 68 -3.39 6.75 -1.43
CA LEU A 68 -3.70 7.58 -2.60
C LEU A 68 -2.58 7.59 -3.64
N LEU A 69 -1.33 7.58 -3.17
CA LEU A 69 -0.15 7.52 -4.03
C LEU A 69 0.08 6.10 -4.55
N ALA A 70 -0.03 5.08 -3.69
CA ALA A 70 0.22 3.69 -4.06
C ALA A 70 -0.77 3.15 -5.11
N THR A 71 -1.99 3.67 -5.10
CA THR A 71 -3.05 3.37 -6.09
C THR A 71 -2.98 4.25 -7.34
N ALA A 72 -2.08 5.25 -7.40
CA ALA A 72 -1.82 5.97 -8.64
C ALA A 72 -0.96 5.11 -9.58
N PRO A 73 -1.26 5.04 -10.90
CA PRO A 73 -0.48 4.22 -11.83
C PRO A 73 1.04 4.50 -11.75
N THR A 74 1.43 5.78 -11.74
CA THR A 74 2.83 6.22 -11.66
C THR A 74 3.34 6.45 -10.23
N GLY A 75 2.50 6.25 -9.21
CA GLY A 75 2.81 6.62 -7.84
C GLY A 75 2.73 8.13 -7.57
N GLU A 76 2.24 8.93 -8.52
CA GLU A 76 2.22 10.38 -8.46
C GLU A 76 0.81 10.97 -8.38
N ARG A 77 0.65 12.02 -7.56
CA ARG A 77 -0.56 12.84 -7.51
C ARG A 77 -0.19 14.32 -7.38
N TRP A 78 -1.07 15.17 -7.91
CA TRP A 78 -1.00 16.61 -7.72
C TRP A 78 -1.23 16.98 -6.26
N ARG A 79 -0.51 17.99 -5.77
CA ARG A 79 -0.63 18.47 -4.40
C ARG A 79 -2.00 19.04 -4.09
N SER A 80 -2.61 19.74 -5.05
CA SER A 80 -3.97 20.29 -4.94
C SER A 80 -4.98 19.16 -4.78
N TRP A 81 -4.87 18.11 -5.61
CA TRP A 81 -5.74 16.94 -5.53
C TRP A 81 -5.61 16.21 -4.18
N LEU A 82 -4.39 16.02 -3.68
CA LEU A 82 -4.17 15.44 -2.35
C LEU A 82 -4.73 16.34 -1.23
N GLN A 83 -4.64 17.67 -1.39
CA GLN A 83 -5.19 18.63 -0.45
C GLN A 83 -6.71 18.58 -0.41
N GLU A 84 -7.36 18.51 -1.57
CA GLU A 84 -8.82 18.38 -1.68
C GLU A 84 -9.30 17.05 -1.09
N LYS A 85 -8.64 15.94 -1.41
CA LYS A 85 -9.00 14.62 -0.87
C LYS A 85 -8.82 14.54 0.64
N LEU A 86 -7.73 15.09 1.16
CA LEU A 86 -7.33 14.87 2.55
C LEU A 86 -7.47 16.10 3.45
N TRP A 87 -7.92 17.25 2.98
CA TRP A 87 -8.14 18.44 3.80
C TRP A 87 -9.19 19.34 3.13
N GLY A 88 -10.15 18.74 2.42
CA GLY A 88 -11.13 19.46 1.60
C GLY A 88 -12.10 20.31 2.42
N SER A 89 -12.33 19.93 3.68
CA SER A 89 -13.12 20.72 4.63
C SER A 89 -12.37 21.95 5.18
N LEU A 90 -11.07 22.07 4.91
CA LEU A 90 -10.24 23.17 5.40
C LEU A 90 -9.99 24.22 4.30
N GLU A 91 -9.78 25.46 4.74
CA GLU A 91 -9.28 26.52 3.86
C GLU A 91 -7.93 26.14 3.23
N SER A 92 -7.70 26.61 1.99
CA SER A 92 -6.53 26.26 1.18
C SER A 92 -5.19 26.37 1.91
N GLN A 93 -4.98 27.43 2.70
CA GLN A 93 -3.73 27.62 3.45
C GLN A 93 -3.53 26.53 4.53
N ARG A 94 -4.61 26.14 5.21
CA ARG A 94 -4.60 25.07 6.22
C ARG A 94 -4.43 23.69 5.58
N ALA A 95 -5.09 23.44 4.44
CA ALA A 95 -4.91 22.22 3.66
C ALA A 95 -3.45 22.05 3.19
N GLN A 96 -2.86 23.11 2.64
CA GLN A 96 -1.45 23.12 2.23
C GLN A 96 -0.50 22.88 3.42
N ALA A 97 -0.79 23.49 4.58
CA ALA A 97 -0.02 23.27 5.81
C ALA A 97 -0.14 21.82 6.32
N GLY A 98 -1.33 21.23 6.25
CA GLY A 98 -1.61 19.83 6.55
C GLY A 98 -0.75 18.90 5.70
N LEU A 99 -0.79 19.05 4.37
CA LEU A 99 0.03 18.26 3.46
C LEU A 99 1.53 18.41 3.76
N ARG A 100 2.03 19.63 3.97
CA ARG A 100 3.45 19.85 4.31
C ARG A 100 3.84 19.11 5.59
N ARG A 101 3.00 19.15 6.63
CA ARG A 101 3.26 18.49 7.91
C ARG A 101 3.32 16.97 7.76
N GLU A 102 2.39 16.35 7.04
CA GLU A 102 2.41 14.90 6.85
C GLU A 102 3.60 14.45 5.98
N LEU A 103 3.95 15.20 4.93
CA LEU A 103 5.15 14.93 4.14
C LEU A 103 6.44 15.04 4.98
N HIS A 104 6.52 16.03 5.87
CA HIS A 104 7.65 16.20 6.78
C HIS A 104 7.77 15.04 7.78
N ARG A 105 6.64 14.61 8.37
CA ARG A 105 6.59 13.46 9.27
C ARG A 105 7.07 12.19 8.56
N LEU A 106 6.54 11.91 7.37
CA LEU A 106 6.93 10.74 6.55
C LEU A 106 8.42 10.76 6.19
N ARG A 107 8.97 11.94 5.84
CA ARG A 107 10.42 12.08 5.59
C ARG A 107 11.23 11.78 6.85
N LYS A 108 10.89 12.39 7.99
CA LYS A 108 11.61 12.11 9.25
C LYS A 108 11.58 10.64 9.64
N LEU A 109 10.43 9.97 9.46
CA LEU A 109 10.26 8.55 9.76
C LEU A 109 11.14 7.65 8.87
N THR A 110 11.47 8.10 7.65
CA THR A 110 12.18 7.29 6.65
C THR A 110 13.67 7.60 6.55
N VAL A 111 14.12 8.77 7.02
CA VAL A 111 15.55 9.19 7.05
C VAL A 111 16.50 8.12 7.61
N PRO A 112 16.21 7.44 8.75
CA PRO A 112 17.15 6.47 9.33
C PRO A 112 17.51 5.30 8.43
N TYR A 113 16.68 4.98 7.44
CA TYR A 113 16.89 3.83 6.56
C TYR A 113 17.67 4.18 5.29
N GLY A 114 18.01 5.45 5.07
CA GLY A 114 18.84 5.89 3.94
C GLY A 114 18.18 5.76 2.57
N VAL A 115 16.88 5.43 2.51
CA VAL A 115 16.13 5.21 1.28
C VAL A 115 14.93 6.16 1.27
N SER A 116 14.85 7.02 0.26
CA SER A 116 13.80 8.03 0.18
C SER A 116 12.48 7.42 -0.32
N LEU A 117 11.50 7.31 0.58
CA LEU A 117 10.15 6.80 0.28
C LEU A 117 9.35 7.75 -0.61
N LEU A 118 9.49 9.06 -0.41
CA LEU A 118 8.69 10.08 -1.08
C LEU A 118 9.57 11.16 -1.72
N ARG A 119 9.23 11.53 -2.93
CA ARG A 119 9.69 12.78 -3.57
C ARG A 119 8.52 13.74 -3.66
N ALA A 120 8.75 15.01 -3.40
CA ALA A 120 7.72 16.02 -3.60
C ALA A 120 8.38 17.33 -4.05
N ASP A 121 7.74 17.99 -5.00
CA ASP A 121 8.08 19.33 -5.45
C ASP A 121 6.91 20.29 -5.14
N PHE A 122 6.85 21.41 -5.85
CA PHE A 122 5.83 22.44 -5.68
C PHE A 122 4.46 22.10 -6.30
N ARG A 123 4.38 21.11 -7.20
CA ARG A 123 3.15 20.68 -7.89
C ARG A 123 2.71 19.28 -7.53
N VAL A 124 3.64 18.35 -7.37
CA VAL A 124 3.35 16.91 -7.24
C VAL A 124 4.01 16.28 -6.02
N VAL A 125 3.42 15.17 -5.59
CA VAL A 125 4.00 14.22 -4.63
C VAL A 125 4.07 12.86 -5.32
N ARG A 126 5.21 12.20 -5.21
CA ARG A 126 5.47 10.89 -5.81
C ARG A 126 5.96 9.90 -4.75
N LEU A 127 5.30 8.75 -4.69
CA LEU A 127 5.79 7.57 -4.01
C LEU A 127 6.89 6.91 -4.84
N ASN A 128 8.02 6.63 -4.22
CA ASN A 128 9.15 6.00 -4.90
C ASN A 128 8.90 4.49 -5.04
N LEU A 129 8.18 4.11 -6.11
CA LEU A 129 7.80 2.72 -6.40
C LEU A 129 8.99 1.77 -6.60
N ALA A 130 10.19 2.29 -6.86
CA ALA A 130 11.41 1.47 -7.00
C ALA A 130 11.95 0.96 -5.66
N VAL A 131 11.49 1.52 -4.54
CA VAL A 131 11.98 1.19 -3.19
C VAL A 131 10.86 0.81 -2.23
N ILE A 132 9.65 0.54 -2.74
CA ILE A 132 8.53 0.08 -1.96
C ILE A 132 7.78 -1.04 -2.68
N ASP A 133 7.59 -2.13 -1.97
CA ASP A 133 6.74 -3.24 -2.35
C ASP A 133 5.33 -2.98 -1.81
N VAL A 134 4.33 -2.92 -2.69
CA VAL A 134 2.93 -2.70 -2.33
C VAL A 134 2.14 -3.96 -2.69
N ASP A 135 1.44 -4.53 -1.72
CA ASP A 135 0.70 -5.79 -1.88
C ASP A 135 -0.28 -5.79 -3.07
N ILE A 136 -1.09 -4.75 -3.21
CA ILE A 136 -2.05 -4.61 -4.33
C ILE A 136 -1.38 -4.50 -5.70
N ARG A 137 -0.09 -4.17 -5.76
CA ARG A 137 0.66 -4.03 -7.03
C ARG A 137 1.48 -5.27 -7.37
N GLN A 138 1.51 -6.28 -6.50
CA GLN A 138 2.33 -7.48 -6.66
C GLN A 138 1.50 -8.74 -6.70
N ASN A 139 0.32 -8.73 -6.07
CA ASN A 139 -0.53 -9.89 -5.95
C ASN A 139 -1.93 -9.59 -6.49
N LEU A 140 -2.24 -10.16 -7.66
CA LEU A 140 -3.59 -10.12 -8.24
C LEU A 140 -4.57 -11.06 -7.53
N SER A 141 -4.07 -11.98 -6.69
CA SER A 141 -4.94 -12.71 -5.77
C SER A 141 -5.34 -11.73 -4.67
N LEU A 142 -6.31 -10.87 -4.94
CA LEU A 142 -6.96 -10.08 -3.92
C LEU A 142 -7.59 -11.07 -2.95
N ASN A 143 -6.89 -11.31 -1.84
CA ASN A 143 -7.40 -12.03 -0.70
C ASN A 143 -8.76 -11.40 -0.34
N SER A 144 -9.68 -12.14 0.30
CA SER A 144 -10.96 -11.59 0.79
C SER A 144 -10.84 -10.47 1.85
N ALA A 145 -9.64 -9.90 2.03
CA ALA A 145 -9.38 -8.82 2.96
C ALA A 145 -9.83 -7.48 2.35
N GLU A 146 -10.53 -6.69 3.15
CA GLU A 146 -11.00 -5.36 2.74
C GLU A 146 -9.83 -4.40 2.55
N PHE A 147 -9.86 -3.58 1.50
CA PHE A 147 -8.86 -2.54 1.29
C PHE A 147 -8.95 -1.46 2.37
N LEU A 148 -7.83 -1.20 3.06
CA LEU A 148 -7.72 -0.28 4.18
C LEU A 148 -8.78 -0.54 5.25
N GLU A 149 -8.89 -1.79 5.70
CA GLU A 149 -9.82 -2.22 6.74
C GLU A 149 -9.72 -1.32 7.98
N GLY A 150 -10.87 -0.75 8.39
CA GLY A 150 -10.97 0.12 9.56
C GLY A 150 -10.30 1.49 9.44
N LEU A 151 -9.75 1.86 8.28
CA LEU A 151 -9.28 3.23 8.05
C LEU A 151 -10.49 4.12 7.76
N GLU A 152 -10.63 5.16 8.58
CA GLU A 152 -11.58 6.25 8.39
C GLU A 152 -10.84 7.56 8.67
N VAL A 153 -11.14 8.58 7.89
CA VAL A 153 -10.53 9.89 8.02
C VAL A 153 -11.63 10.91 8.32
N VAL A 154 -11.85 11.11 9.62
CA VAL A 154 -12.95 11.92 10.17
C VAL A 154 -13.05 13.31 9.53
N GLY A 155 -14.26 13.65 9.06
CA GLY A 155 -14.67 14.98 8.58
C GLY A 155 -14.29 15.29 7.13
N GLU A 156 -13.99 14.27 6.32
CA GLU A 156 -13.30 14.43 5.04
C GLU A 156 -13.94 13.56 3.95
N ASP A 157 -15.15 13.95 3.59
CA ASP A 157 -16.04 13.22 2.67
C ASP A 157 -15.37 12.85 1.34
N HIS A 158 -14.54 13.75 0.78
CA HIS A 158 -13.84 13.49 -0.47
C HIS A 158 -12.92 12.25 -0.44
N PHE A 159 -12.35 11.93 0.71
CA PHE A 159 -11.55 10.72 0.90
C PHE A 159 -12.44 9.50 1.09
N GLU A 160 -13.50 9.61 1.89
CA GLU A 160 -14.43 8.52 2.15
C GLU A 160 -15.18 8.08 0.89
N ASP A 161 -15.58 9.04 0.05
CA ASP A 161 -16.15 8.78 -1.28
C ASP A 161 -15.15 8.02 -2.17
N TRP A 162 -13.91 8.48 -2.19
CA TRP A 162 -12.85 7.80 -2.95
C TRP A 162 -12.56 6.40 -2.40
N LEU A 163 -12.58 6.21 -1.09
CA LEU A 163 -12.32 4.92 -0.45
C LEU A 163 -13.43 3.93 -0.76
N THR A 164 -14.68 4.38 -0.72
CA THR A 164 -15.87 3.61 -1.13
C THR A 164 -15.77 3.20 -2.59
N GLU A 165 -15.47 4.14 -3.48
CA GLU A 165 -15.28 3.87 -4.92
C GLU A 165 -14.13 2.89 -5.17
N MET A 166 -12.99 3.09 -4.51
CA MET A 166 -11.82 2.24 -4.61
C MET A 166 -12.11 0.81 -4.14
N ARG A 167 -12.84 0.63 -3.03
CA ARG A 167 -13.25 -0.70 -2.56
C ARG A 167 -14.19 -1.40 -3.55
N GLY A 168 -15.07 -0.66 -4.22
CA GLY A 168 -15.94 -1.20 -5.27
C GLY A 168 -15.20 -1.57 -6.57
N ASN A 169 -14.13 -0.85 -6.91
CA ASN A 169 -13.43 -0.97 -8.18
C ASN A 169 -12.00 -1.52 -8.08
N LEU A 170 -11.61 -2.05 -6.90
CA LEU A 170 -10.22 -2.39 -6.60
C LEU A 170 -9.59 -3.32 -7.63
N VAL A 171 -10.34 -4.34 -8.06
CA VAL A 171 -9.89 -5.31 -9.08
C VAL A 171 -9.49 -4.58 -10.36
N SER A 172 -10.37 -3.72 -10.88
CA SER A 172 -10.15 -2.98 -12.13
C SER A 172 -8.95 -2.04 -12.03
N VAL A 173 -8.86 -1.28 -10.93
CA VAL A 173 -7.73 -0.37 -10.68
C VAL A 173 -6.41 -1.12 -10.60
N VAL A 174 -6.39 -2.29 -9.95
CA VAL A 174 -5.18 -3.11 -9.81
C VAL A 174 -4.74 -3.73 -11.15
N GLN A 175 -5.69 -4.10 -12.02
CA GLN A 175 -5.38 -4.57 -13.37
C GLN A 175 -4.74 -3.45 -14.20
N GLU A 176 -5.32 -2.25 -14.20
CA GLU A 176 -4.77 -1.09 -14.92
C GLU A 176 -3.34 -0.75 -14.45
N ILE A 177 -3.10 -0.76 -13.14
CA ILE A 177 -1.76 -0.56 -12.56
C ILE A 177 -0.76 -1.64 -13.01
N SER A 178 -1.24 -2.86 -13.23
CA SER A 178 -0.42 -4.00 -13.65
C SER A 178 -0.11 -3.94 -15.15
N ASP A 179 -1.07 -3.52 -15.98
CA ASP A 179 -0.93 -3.40 -17.43
C ASP A 179 0.05 -2.28 -17.81
N ASP A 180 -0.01 -1.14 -17.12
CA ASP A 180 0.92 -0.02 -17.30
C ASP A 180 2.39 -0.41 -17.05
N ARG A 181 2.65 -1.43 -16.21
CA ARG A 181 4.01 -1.94 -15.99
C ARG A 181 4.54 -2.76 -17.16
N HIS A 182 3.67 -3.33 -17.98
CA HIS A 182 4.04 -4.16 -19.13
C HIS A 182 4.09 -3.36 -20.44
N GLY A 183 3.53 -2.15 -20.49
CA GLY A 183 3.44 -1.31 -21.69
C GLY A 183 4.72 -0.60 -22.15
N TRP A 184 5.85 -0.72 -21.43
CA TRP A 184 7.12 -0.09 -21.80
C TRP A 184 8.32 -1.04 -21.66
N GLY A 185 8.23 -2.21 -22.30
CA GLY A 185 9.34 -3.15 -22.44
C GLY A 185 9.48 -3.62 -23.88
N ILE A 186 10.61 -3.24 -24.50
CA ILE A 186 11.10 -3.57 -25.85
C ILE A 186 10.62 -2.62 -26.96
N ASP A 187 11.42 -1.59 -27.20
CA ASP A 187 11.80 -1.12 -28.55
C ASP A 187 13.19 -0.48 -28.42
N PHE A 188 14.24 -1.29 -28.64
CA PHE A 188 15.53 -0.94 -29.23
C PHE A 188 16.28 -2.22 -29.61
#